data_AF-A0A139ASF8-F1
#
_entry.id   AF-A0A139ASF8-F1
#
_cell.length_a   1.000
_cell.length_b   1.000
_cell.length_c   1.000
_cell.angle_alpha   90.00
_cell.angle_beta   90.00
_cell.angle_gamma   90.00
#
_symmetry.space_group_name_H-M   'P 1'
#
loop_
_entity.id
_entity.type
_entity.pdbx_description
1 polymer ?
#
loop_
_entity_poly.entity_id
_entity_poly.type
_entity_poly.pdbx_seq_one_letter_code
_entity_poly.pdbx_strand_id
1 'polypeptide(L)'
;MDPRLAQLLDRLVPILINATVNAVERLLALAIERLARALSEPPQQPLNISAAVARASGSSVEELRSIAKQQLGINSISNWNIVVSGAAGVGKSTLLNAIVGLQNDDPGAAKTGVVETTTQTRTWYPYASLRIDDIPGYGTVQEPANAYFMRRKLYAYDMVILVFESRIYEGDVAIIQQCIKYQVPVVLVRSKTDSAIVNLRFDNPGMSIETAKQTLREKVIASVTSNITNVQELEKKLYFVSAHWIQGKLKHRGAFSVQRPIADLQMDEVSFLDFITATTSARRIETDDGVPGSYPGSV
;
A
#
# COMPACT_ATOMS: atom_id res chain seq x y z
N MET A 1 -31.65 28.96 21.07
CA MET A 1 -30.17 28.90 21.15
C MET A 1 -29.69 30.28 21.55
N ASP A 2 -28.79 30.41 22.54
CA ASP A 2 -28.26 31.71 22.97
C ASP A 2 -27.53 32.40 21.79
N PRO A 3 -27.91 33.62 21.38
CA PRO A 3 -27.26 34.36 20.29
C PRO A 3 -25.75 34.51 20.47
N ARG A 4 -25.27 34.63 21.71
CA ARG A 4 -23.84 34.74 22.03
C ARG A 4 -23.11 33.43 21.79
N LEU A 5 -23.76 32.30 22.07
CA LEU A 5 -23.22 30.96 21.80
C LEU A 5 -23.16 30.70 20.29
N ALA A 6 -24.18 31.10 19.52
CA ALA A 6 -24.17 30.99 18.06
C ALA A 6 -23.02 31.78 17.43
N GLN A 7 -22.84 33.03 17.86
CA GLN A 7 -21.79 33.92 17.36
C GLN A 7 -20.37 33.46 17.75
N LEU A 8 -20.24 32.81 18.91
CA LEU A 8 -18.99 32.18 19.34
C LEU A 8 -18.67 30.93 18.51
N LEU A 9 -19.67 30.08 18.23
CA LEU A 9 -19.50 28.91 17.37
C LEU A 9 -19.10 29.29 15.94
N ASP A 10 -19.76 30.30 15.35
CA ASP A 10 -19.42 30.80 14.01
C ASP A 10 -17.96 31.31 13.91
N ARG A 11 -17.39 31.80 15.02
CA ARG A 11 -15.99 32.25 15.09
C ARG A 11 -15.01 31.10 15.34
N LEU A 12 -15.34 30.16 16.22
CA LEU A 12 -14.42 29.10 16.65
C LEU A 12 -14.38 27.91 15.70
N VAL A 13 -15.51 27.54 15.09
CA VAL A 13 -15.62 26.38 14.20
C VAL A 13 -14.62 26.48 13.03
N PRO A 14 -14.50 27.61 12.30
CA PRO A 14 -13.52 27.72 11.22
C PRO A 14 -12.06 27.61 11.69
N ILE A 15 -11.75 28.12 12.89
CA ILE A 15 -10.40 28.07 13.47
C ILE A 15 -10.03 26.63 13.81
N LEU A 16 -10.94 25.90 14.46
CA LEU A 16 -10.78 24.50 14.82
C LEU A 16 -10.62 23.62 13.57
N ILE A 17 -11.45 23.83 12.55
CA ILE A 17 -11.34 23.11 11.27
C ILE A 17 -9.96 23.36 10.63
N ASN A 18 -9.53 24.62 10.51
CA ASN A 18 -8.23 24.94 9.94
C ASN A 18 -7.07 24.35 10.73
N ALA A 19 -7.14 24.37 12.07
CA ALA A 19 -6.11 23.77 12.93
C ALA A 19 -5.99 22.25 12.70
N THR A 20 -7.12 21.55 12.60
CA THR A 20 -7.15 20.09 12.35
C THR A 20 -6.61 19.74 10.96
N VAL A 21 -7.01 20.48 9.92
CA VAL A 21 -6.49 20.27 8.55
C VAL A 21 -4.97 20.47 8.51
N ASN A 22 -4.47 21.53 9.14
CA ASN A 22 -3.03 21.80 9.21
C ASN A 22 -2.27 20.71 9.99
N ALA A 23 -2.88 20.12 11.02
CA ALA A 23 -2.27 19.04 11.79
C ALA A 23 -2.11 17.77 10.94
N VAL A 24 -3.16 17.39 10.20
CA VAL A 24 -3.14 16.26 9.27
C VAL A 24 -2.07 16.42 8.19
N GLU A 25 -1.96 17.61 7.60
CA GLU A 25 -0.95 17.88 6.57
C GLU A 25 0.47 17.74 7.10
N ARG A 26 0.73 18.21 8.32
CA ARG A 26 2.03 18.03 8.99
C ARG A 26 2.32 16.56 9.29
N LEU A 27 1.31 15.80 9.70
CA LEU A 27 1.45 14.36 9.94
C LEU A 27 1.77 13.60 8.65
N LEU A 28 1.11 13.94 7.54
CA LEU A 28 1.42 13.37 6.22
C LEU A 28 2.87 13.68 5.81
N ALA A 29 3.29 14.94 5.89
CA ALA A 29 4.65 15.33 5.53
C ALA A 29 5.69 14.57 6.38
N LEU A 30 5.45 14.46 7.68
CA LEU A 30 6.31 13.70 8.60
C LEU A 30 6.33 12.20 8.26
N ALA A 31 5.18 11.61 7.94
CA ALA A 31 5.10 10.20 7.55
C ALA A 31 5.89 9.93 6.26
N ILE A 32 5.81 10.83 5.27
CA ILE A 32 6.59 10.73 4.03
C ILE A 32 8.09 10.86 4.29
N GLU A 33 8.51 11.80 5.14
CA GLU A 33 9.93 11.96 5.50
C GLU A 33 10.47 10.75 6.27
N ARG A 34 9.68 10.19 7.19
CA ARG A 34 10.02 8.96 7.92
C ARG A 34 10.12 7.77 6.97
N LEU A 35 9.18 7.63 6.06
CA LEU A 35 9.19 6.59 5.03
C LEU A 35 10.43 6.71 4.16
N ALA A 36 10.73 7.91 3.66
CA ALA A 36 11.92 8.17 2.84
C ALA A 36 13.21 7.79 3.58
N ARG A 37 13.33 8.16 4.86
CA ARG A 37 14.47 7.79 5.70
C ARG A 37 14.57 6.28 5.91
N ALA A 38 13.46 5.65 6.28
CA ALA A 38 13.41 4.21 6.48
C ALA A 38 13.77 3.46 5.19
N LEU A 39 13.35 3.93 4.02
CA LEU A 39 13.63 3.28 2.74
C LEU A 39 15.00 3.63 2.14
N SER A 40 15.74 4.55 2.76
CA SER A 40 17.08 4.93 2.31
C SER A 40 18.19 3.99 2.81
N GLU A 41 17.93 3.20 3.85
CA GLU A 41 18.91 2.20 4.34
C GLU A 41 18.45 0.78 4.00
N PRO A 42 19.39 -0.15 3.72
CA PRO A 42 19.05 -1.52 3.32
C PRO A 42 18.34 -2.31 4.44
N PRO A 43 17.68 -3.43 4.09
CA PRO A 43 17.29 -4.43 5.08
C PRO A 43 18.55 -5.07 5.69
N GLN A 44 18.51 -5.42 6.99
CA GLN A 44 19.64 -6.12 7.62
C GLN A 44 19.75 -7.58 7.18
N GLN A 45 18.62 -8.23 6.90
CA GLN A 45 18.59 -9.60 6.41
C GLN A 45 17.46 -9.82 5.39
N PRO A 46 17.63 -10.79 4.46
CA PRO A 46 16.56 -11.19 3.54
C PRO A 46 15.35 -11.74 4.27
N LEU A 47 14.15 -11.58 3.67
CA LEU A 47 12.92 -12.14 4.23
C LEU A 47 12.98 -13.68 4.24
N ASN A 48 12.73 -14.28 5.40
CA ASN A 48 12.63 -15.73 5.57
C ASN A 48 11.30 -16.26 4.98
N ILE A 49 11.33 -17.38 4.26
CA ILE A 49 10.13 -18.05 3.71
C ILE A 49 10.04 -19.45 4.31
N SER A 50 8.83 -19.91 4.60
CA SER A 50 8.62 -21.22 5.22
C SER A 50 9.20 -22.39 4.42
N ALA A 51 9.91 -23.29 5.11
CA ALA A 51 10.42 -24.55 4.57
C ALA A 51 9.32 -25.54 4.12
N ALA A 52 8.07 -25.35 4.56
CA ALA A 52 6.94 -26.20 4.19
C ALA A 52 6.59 -26.11 2.68
N VAL A 53 6.92 -24.99 2.04
CA VAL A 53 6.73 -24.77 0.60
C VAL A 53 7.73 -25.56 -0.25
N ALA A 54 8.96 -25.77 0.22
CA ALA A 54 10.05 -26.45 -0.50
C ALA A 54 9.69 -27.90 -0.88
N ARG A 55 8.97 -28.57 0.03
CA ARG A 55 8.63 -29.98 -0.11
C ARG A 55 7.61 -30.26 -1.23
N ALA A 56 6.86 -29.25 -1.68
CA ALA A 56 5.88 -29.39 -2.75
C ALA A 56 6.48 -29.21 -4.17
N SER A 57 7.66 -28.60 -4.27
CA SER A 57 8.30 -28.21 -5.55
C SER A 57 9.59 -28.98 -5.88
N GLY A 58 10.10 -29.81 -4.97
CA GLY A 58 11.32 -30.60 -5.18
C GLY A 58 12.65 -29.84 -5.03
N SER A 59 12.60 -28.51 -4.86
CA SER A 59 13.75 -27.62 -4.59
C SER A 59 13.65 -26.98 -3.22
N SER A 60 14.78 -26.60 -2.60
CA SER A 60 14.74 -25.82 -1.35
C SER A 60 14.08 -24.45 -1.58
N VAL A 61 13.42 -23.92 -0.56
CA VAL A 61 12.70 -22.63 -0.66
C VAL A 61 13.68 -21.49 -0.92
N GLU A 62 14.85 -21.58 -0.33
CA GLU A 62 15.95 -20.66 -0.49
C GLU A 62 16.45 -20.66 -1.94
N GLU A 63 16.55 -21.84 -2.57
CA GLU A 63 16.96 -21.99 -3.96
C GLU A 63 15.91 -21.40 -4.92
N LEU A 64 14.63 -21.74 -4.74
CA LEU A 64 13.55 -21.16 -5.55
C LEU A 64 13.49 -19.65 -5.44
N ARG A 65 13.65 -19.12 -4.22
CA ARG A 65 13.67 -17.69 -3.97
C ARG A 65 14.91 -17.05 -4.59
N SER A 66 16.08 -17.68 -4.47
CA SER A 66 17.34 -17.21 -5.07
C SER A 66 17.23 -17.12 -6.59
N ILE A 67 16.75 -18.18 -7.24
CA ILE A 67 16.50 -18.21 -8.69
C ILE A 67 15.53 -17.10 -9.10
N ALA A 68 14.43 -16.93 -8.36
CA ALA A 68 13.47 -15.88 -8.66
C ALA A 68 14.07 -14.47 -8.51
N LYS A 69 14.87 -14.24 -7.46
CA LYS A 69 15.57 -12.97 -7.26
C LYS A 69 16.55 -12.68 -8.39
N GLN A 70 17.34 -13.68 -8.79
CA GLN A 70 18.26 -13.56 -9.91
C GLN A 70 17.53 -13.22 -11.21
N GLN A 71 16.43 -13.93 -11.50
CA GLN A 71 15.63 -13.70 -12.71
C GLN A 71 14.93 -12.33 -12.74
N LEU A 72 14.61 -11.76 -11.57
CA LEU A 72 13.99 -10.43 -11.45
C LEU A 72 15.01 -9.30 -11.24
N GLY A 73 16.29 -9.60 -11.03
CA GLY A 73 17.31 -8.63 -10.63
C GLY A 73 17.06 -8.03 -9.23
N ILE A 74 16.44 -8.79 -8.33
CA ILE A 74 16.17 -8.36 -6.95
C ILE A 74 17.43 -8.54 -6.11
N ASN A 75 17.86 -7.46 -5.43
CA ASN A 75 18.93 -7.50 -4.44
C ASN A 75 18.33 -7.28 -3.04
N SER A 76 18.17 -8.35 -2.27
CA SER A 76 17.63 -8.27 -0.90
C SER A 76 18.67 -7.96 0.18
N ILE A 77 19.92 -7.69 -0.22
CA ILE A 77 20.98 -7.22 0.69
C ILE A 77 21.00 -5.69 0.64
N SER A 78 21.00 -5.11 -0.56
CA SER A 78 21.11 -3.65 -0.72
C SER A 78 19.77 -2.92 -0.75
N ASN A 79 18.67 -3.60 -1.09
CA ASN A 79 17.38 -2.95 -1.33
C ASN A 79 16.25 -3.62 -0.56
N TRP A 80 15.30 -2.80 -0.13
CA TRP A 80 13.91 -3.19 0.07
C TRP A 80 13.27 -3.46 -1.29
N ASN A 81 12.60 -4.59 -1.46
CA ASN A 81 11.95 -4.93 -2.73
C ASN A 81 10.45 -5.04 -2.50
N ILE A 82 9.72 -3.98 -2.83
CA ILE A 82 8.27 -3.91 -2.69
C ILE A 82 7.64 -4.11 -4.06
N VAL A 83 6.56 -4.89 -4.13
CA VAL A 83 5.76 -5.04 -5.35
C VAL A 83 4.35 -4.54 -5.12
N VAL A 84 3.83 -3.76 -6.07
CA VAL A 84 2.44 -3.31 -6.09
C VAL A 84 1.65 -4.22 -7.02
N SER A 85 0.76 -5.02 -6.46
CA SER A 85 -0.08 -6.00 -7.16
C SER A 85 -1.55 -5.62 -7.05
N GLY A 86 -2.39 -6.14 -7.94
CA GLY A 86 -3.81 -5.77 -8.01
C GLY A 86 -4.36 -5.94 -9.42
N ALA A 87 -5.68 -6.06 -9.56
CA ALA A 87 -6.32 -6.20 -10.86
C ALA A 87 -6.01 -5.01 -11.80
N ALA A 88 -6.24 -5.17 -13.10
CA ALA A 88 -6.14 -4.05 -14.03
C ALA A 88 -7.12 -2.91 -13.64
N GLY A 89 -6.70 -1.66 -13.80
CA GLY A 89 -7.55 -0.48 -13.54
C GLY A 89 -7.75 -0.08 -12.08
N VAL A 90 -7.27 -0.84 -11.09
CA VAL A 90 -7.45 -0.53 -9.65
C VAL A 90 -6.59 0.63 -9.13
N GLY A 91 -5.80 1.29 -9.97
CA GLY A 91 -5.02 2.47 -9.58
C GLY A 91 -3.65 2.20 -8.95
N LYS A 92 -3.04 1.03 -9.22
CA LYS A 92 -1.67 0.67 -8.77
C LYS A 92 -0.64 1.74 -9.08
N SER A 93 -0.51 2.10 -10.36
CA SER A 93 0.46 3.08 -10.86
C SER A 93 0.26 4.47 -10.23
N THR A 94 -0.99 4.90 -10.07
CA THR A 94 -1.35 6.17 -9.41
C THR A 94 -0.96 6.17 -7.93
N LEU A 95 -1.25 5.08 -7.22
CA LEU A 95 -0.86 4.93 -5.82
C LEU A 95 0.66 4.91 -5.67
N LEU A 96 1.35 4.21 -6.56
CA LEU A 96 2.79 4.11 -6.55
C LEU A 96 3.44 5.48 -6.76
N ASN A 97 2.99 6.26 -7.76
CA ASN A 97 3.37 7.67 -7.94
C ASN A 97 3.22 8.45 -6.62
N ALA A 98 2.06 8.33 -5.98
CA ALA A 98 1.76 9.03 -4.74
C ALA A 98 2.71 8.65 -3.58
N ILE A 99 3.02 7.35 -3.41
CA ILE A 99 3.92 6.85 -2.36
C ILE A 99 5.34 7.41 -2.53
N VAL A 100 5.83 7.51 -3.78
CA VAL A 100 7.18 8.02 -4.07
C VAL A 100 7.25 9.54 -4.20
N GLY A 101 6.14 10.24 -3.93
CA GLY A 101 6.10 11.70 -3.97
C GLY A 101 5.94 12.31 -5.36
N LEU A 102 5.61 11.52 -6.39
CA LEU A 102 5.44 11.96 -7.77
C LEU A 102 3.97 12.24 -8.13
N GLN A 103 3.77 13.23 -8.98
CA GLN A 103 2.53 13.43 -9.75
C GLN A 103 2.49 12.48 -10.95
N ASN A 104 1.29 12.25 -11.49
CA ASN A 104 1.12 11.30 -12.60
C ASN A 104 1.72 11.79 -13.93
N ASP A 105 1.95 13.10 -14.05
CA ASP A 105 2.55 13.79 -15.19
C ASP A 105 4.03 14.14 -14.99
N ASP A 106 4.60 13.84 -13.81
CA ASP A 106 6.01 14.12 -13.53
C ASP A 106 6.93 13.27 -14.41
N PRO A 107 8.09 13.81 -14.83
CA PRO A 107 9.14 13.02 -15.45
C PRO A 107 9.53 11.83 -14.56
N GLY A 108 9.45 10.62 -15.12
CA GLY A 108 9.74 9.40 -14.36
C GLY A 108 8.53 8.78 -13.66
N ALA A 109 7.34 9.40 -13.70
CA ALA A 109 6.10 8.86 -13.16
C ALA A 109 5.55 7.65 -13.95
N ALA A 110 4.79 6.81 -13.26
CA ALA A 110 4.21 5.58 -13.77
C ALA A 110 3.06 5.98 -14.68
N LYS A 111 3.01 5.37 -15.87
CA LYS A 111 1.94 5.66 -16.82
C LYS A 111 0.63 5.18 -16.19
N THR A 112 -0.31 6.09 -16.03
CA THR A 112 -1.64 5.80 -15.48
C THR A 112 -2.64 5.70 -16.63
N GLY A 113 -3.68 4.88 -16.45
CA GLY A 113 -4.71 4.63 -17.47
C GLY A 113 -5.80 3.69 -16.96
N VAL A 114 -6.96 3.74 -17.61
CA VAL A 114 -8.11 2.86 -17.29
C VAL A 114 -7.91 1.46 -17.88
N VAL A 115 -7.34 1.39 -19.08
CA VAL A 115 -6.89 0.13 -19.70
C VAL A 115 -5.55 -0.26 -19.07
N GLU A 116 -5.25 -1.56 -19.02
CA GLU A 116 -3.94 -2.06 -18.63
C GLU A 116 -2.84 -1.42 -19.50
N THR A 117 -2.27 -0.32 -19.03
CA THR A 117 -1.21 0.44 -19.70
C THR A 117 0.17 -0.17 -19.47
N THR A 118 0.27 -1.14 -18.56
CA THR A 118 1.50 -1.77 -18.11
C THR A 118 1.53 -3.19 -18.63
N THR A 119 2.11 -3.41 -19.81
CA THR A 119 2.35 -4.76 -20.38
C THR A 119 3.64 -5.38 -19.87
N GLN A 120 4.54 -4.57 -19.30
CA GLN A 120 5.82 -4.97 -18.74
C GLN A 120 5.97 -4.44 -17.31
N THR A 121 6.64 -5.20 -16.45
CA THR A 121 6.99 -4.74 -15.11
C THR A 121 7.82 -3.46 -15.19
N ARG A 122 7.43 -2.44 -14.44
CA ARG A 122 8.19 -1.20 -14.30
C ARG A 122 8.84 -1.17 -12.93
N THR A 123 10.17 -1.09 -12.92
CA THR A 123 10.97 -1.03 -11.70
C THR A 123 11.46 0.39 -11.45
N TRP A 124 11.35 0.83 -10.20
CA TRP A 124 11.87 2.10 -9.73
C TRP A 124 12.75 1.99 -8.51
N TYR A 125 13.66 2.96 -8.43
CA TYR A 125 14.56 3.17 -7.31
C TYR A 125 14.37 4.59 -6.76
N PRO A 126 13.25 4.86 -6.06
CA PRO A 126 12.95 6.21 -5.58
C PRO A 126 13.88 6.64 -4.44
N TYR A 127 14.51 5.68 -3.75
CA TYR A 127 15.54 5.90 -2.74
C TYR A 127 16.69 4.91 -2.93
N ALA A 128 17.86 5.21 -2.37
CA ALA A 128 19.10 4.43 -2.57
C ALA A 128 18.94 2.94 -2.26
N SER A 129 18.11 2.61 -1.27
CA SER A 129 17.90 1.24 -0.79
C SER A 129 16.45 0.77 -0.98
N LEU A 130 15.71 1.32 -1.94
CA LEU A 130 14.36 0.87 -2.26
C LEU A 130 14.22 0.54 -3.73
N ARG A 131 13.72 -0.64 -4.01
CA ARG A 131 13.14 -1.07 -5.27
C ARG A 131 11.62 -1.18 -5.12
N ILE A 132 10.87 -0.50 -5.98
CA ILE A 132 9.43 -0.73 -6.14
C ILE A 132 9.15 -1.22 -7.55
N ASP A 133 8.42 -2.32 -7.66
CA ASP A 133 7.94 -2.84 -8.93
C ASP A 133 6.43 -2.61 -9.08
N ASP A 134 6.04 -1.90 -10.15
CA ASP A 134 4.69 -1.87 -10.69
C ASP A 134 4.55 -3.04 -11.68
N ILE A 135 3.71 -4.01 -11.38
CA ILE A 135 3.52 -5.18 -12.24
C ILE A 135 2.18 -5.10 -12.98
N PRO A 136 2.10 -5.68 -14.20
CA PRO A 136 0.85 -5.81 -14.96
C PRO A 136 -0.29 -6.35 -14.08
N GLY A 137 -1.50 -5.83 -14.24
CA GLY A 137 -2.60 -6.23 -13.35
C GLY A 137 -3.22 -7.56 -13.77
N TYR A 138 -3.55 -8.41 -12.82
CA TYR A 138 -4.29 -9.63 -13.15
C TYR A 138 -5.73 -9.35 -13.56
N GLY A 139 -6.39 -10.39 -14.09
CA GLY A 139 -7.78 -10.34 -14.53
C GLY A 139 -7.93 -9.91 -16.00
N THR A 140 -6.83 -9.86 -16.75
CA THR A 140 -6.85 -9.62 -18.20
C THR A 140 -6.54 -10.91 -18.96
N VAL A 141 -6.79 -10.91 -20.27
CA VAL A 141 -6.49 -12.06 -21.14
C VAL A 141 -5.00 -12.42 -21.09
N GLN A 142 -4.13 -11.42 -20.99
CA GLN A 142 -2.68 -11.60 -20.93
C GLN A 142 -2.21 -11.95 -19.52
N GLU A 143 -2.91 -11.47 -18.49
CA GLU A 143 -2.61 -11.75 -17.08
C GLU A 143 -3.77 -12.42 -16.35
N PRO A 144 -3.99 -13.74 -16.57
CA PRO A 144 -4.99 -14.48 -15.80
C PRO A 144 -4.58 -14.54 -14.33
N ALA A 145 -5.56 -14.42 -13.43
CA ALA A 145 -5.35 -14.48 -11.98
C ALA A 145 -4.83 -15.84 -11.50
N ASN A 146 -5.16 -16.92 -12.24
CA ASN A 146 -4.65 -18.25 -11.94
C ASN A 146 -3.11 -18.28 -12.02
N ALA A 147 -2.50 -18.85 -10.98
CA ALA A 147 -1.06 -18.97 -10.78
C ALA A 147 -0.29 -17.64 -10.84
N TYR A 148 -0.98 -16.49 -10.78
CA TYR A 148 -0.37 -15.17 -10.94
C TYR A 148 0.74 -14.93 -9.91
N PHE A 149 0.50 -15.28 -8.64
CA PHE A 149 1.48 -15.19 -7.56
C PHE A 149 2.80 -15.91 -7.89
N MET A 150 2.71 -17.12 -8.46
CA MET A 150 3.89 -17.91 -8.83
C MET A 150 4.54 -17.40 -10.11
N ARG A 151 3.74 -17.09 -11.15
CA ARG A 151 4.22 -16.60 -12.45
C ARG A 151 4.97 -15.29 -12.32
N ARG A 152 4.44 -14.36 -11.52
CA ARG A 152 5.07 -13.06 -11.20
C ARG A 152 6.05 -13.15 -10.03
N LYS A 153 6.26 -14.34 -9.47
CA LYS A 153 7.24 -14.66 -8.41
C LYS A 153 7.13 -13.69 -7.23
N LEU A 154 5.91 -13.44 -6.77
CA LEU A 154 5.67 -12.49 -5.68
C LEU A 154 6.37 -12.91 -4.38
N TYR A 155 6.66 -14.20 -4.23
CA TYR A 155 7.49 -14.76 -3.16
C TYR A 155 8.94 -14.24 -3.15
N ALA A 156 9.45 -13.64 -4.22
CA ALA A 156 10.78 -13.05 -4.25
C ALA A 156 10.87 -11.73 -3.47
N TYR A 157 9.75 -11.01 -3.32
CA TYR A 157 9.68 -9.66 -2.76
C TYR A 157 9.62 -9.64 -1.23
N ASP A 158 10.05 -8.51 -0.67
CA ASP A 158 10.05 -8.23 0.76
C ASP A 158 8.65 -7.88 1.29
N MET A 159 7.78 -7.34 0.43
CA MET A 159 6.40 -7.00 0.73
C MET A 159 5.56 -6.96 -0.56
N VAL A 160 4.31 -7.40 -0.46
CA VAL A 160 3.28 -7.21 -1.49
C VAL A 160 2.28 -6.16 -1.01
N ILE A 161 2.13 -5.07 -1.76
CA ILE A 161 1.02 -4.12 -1.61
C ILE A 161 -0.08 -4.58 -2.57
N LEU A 162 -1.13 -5.22 -2.05
CA LEU A 162 -2.26 -5.68 -2.84
C LEU A 162 -3.34 -4.58 -2.89
N VAL A 163 -3.46 -3.97 -4.05
CA VAL A 163 -4.39 -2.88 -4.32
C VAL A 163 -5.67 -3.43 -4.94
N PHE A 164 -6.81 -3.03 -4.39
CA PHE A 164 -8.11 -3.33 -4.96
C PHE A 164 -8.99 -2.07 -4.96
N GLU A 165 -10.03 -2.12 -5.80
CA GLU A 165 -11.04 -1.07 -5.86
C GLU A 165 -12.27 -1.52 -5.06
N SER A 166 -13.38 -1.96 -5.66
CA SER A 166 -14.64 -2.11 -4.92
C SER A 166 -14.62 -3.20 -3.82
N ARG A 167 -14.62 -4.46 -4.24
CA ARG A 167 -14.65 -5.66 -3.40
C ARG A 167 -13.42 -6.50 -3.71
N ILE A 168 -13.07 -7.40 -2.81
CA ILE A 168 -12.08 -8.43 -3.12
C ILE A 168 -12.73 -9.53 -3.97
N TYR A 169 -12.04 -9.93 -5.03
CA TYR A 169 -12.42 -11.01 -5.94
C TYR A 169 -11.55 -12.24 -5.71
N GLU A 170 -11.88 -13.33 -6.39
CA GLU A 170 -11.15 -14.60 -6.28
C GLU A 170 -9.64 -14.45 -6.52
N GLY A 171 -9.23 -13.61 -7.48
CA GLY A 171 -7.82 -13.32 -7.74
C GLY A 171 -7.10 -12.65 -6.56
N ASP A 172 -7.77 -11.71 -5.88
CA ASP A 172 -7.24 -11.06 -4.68
C ASP A 172 -7.07 -12.10 -3.56
N VAL A 173 -8.12 -12.89 -3.29
CA VAL A 173 -8.13 -13.94 -2.25
C VAL A 173 -7.02 -14.96 -2.51
N ALA A 174 -6.85 -15.41 -3.75
CA ALA A 174 -5.81 -16.35 -4.13
C ALA A 174 -4.41 -15.78 -3.84
N ILE A 175 -4.14 -14.51 -4.18
CA ILE A 175 -2.87 -13.86 -3.87
C ILE A 175 -2.65 -13.78 -2.36
N ILE A 176 -3.66 -13.36 -1.59
CA ILE A 176 -3.56 -13.26 -0.12
C ILE A 176 -3.23 -14.63 0.49
N GLN A 177 -3.92 -15.68 0.06
CA GLN A 177 -3.67 -17.04 0.54
C GLN A 177 -2.25 -17.51 0.21
N GLN A 178 -1.74 -17.20 -0.99
CA GLN A 178 -0.35 -17.52 -1.33
C GLN A 178 0.64 -16.67 -0.52
N CYS A 179 0.39 -15.38 -0.31
CA CYS A 179 1.23 -14.57 0.58
C CYS A 179 1.33 -15.17 1.99
N ILE A 180 0.21 -15.59 2.57
CA ILE A 180 0.18 -16.27 3.89
C ILE A 180 0.97 -17.58 3.84
N LYS A 181 0.71 -18.43 2.85
CA LYS A 181 1.39 -19.73 2.68
C LYS A 181 2.91 -19.58 2.54
N TYR A 182 3.36 -18.58 1.79
CA TYR A 182 4.78 -18.29 1.52
C TYR A 182 5.37 -17.31 2.54
N GLN A 183 4.64 -16.93 3.60
CA GLN A 183 5.08 -15.97 4.62
C GLN A 183 5.62 -14.66 4.03
N VAL A 184 5.02 -14.21 2.93
CA VAL A 184 5.31 -12.91 2.30
C VAL A 184 4.41 -11.87 2.96
N PRO A 185 4.96 -10.82 3.59
CA PRO A 185 4.16 -9.73 4.12
C PRO A 185 3.26 -9.15 3.03
N VAL A 186 1.96 -9.12 3.31
CA VAL A 186 0.96 -8.52 2.42
C VAL A 186 0.19 -7.43 3.16
N VAL A 187 0.02 -6.30 2.50
CA VAL A 187 -0.84 -5.18 2.94
C VAL A 187 -1.94 -4.98 1.91
N LEU A 188 -3.17 -4.81 2.40
CA LEU A 188 -4.36 -4.64 1.57
C LEU A 188 -4.67 -3.15 1.48
N VAL A 189 -4.81 -2.64 0.26
CA VAL A 189 -5.09 -1.22 0.02
C VAL A 189 -6.36 -1.09 -0.81
N ARG A 190 -7.43 -0.62 -0.16
CA ARG A 190 -8.61 -0.09 -0.83
C ARG A 190 -8.27 1.27 -1.41
N SER A 191 -7.97 1.30 -2.70
CA SER A 191 -7.67 2.53 -3.45
C SER A 191 -8.92 3.39 -3.71
N LYS A 192 -8.80 4.55 -4.37
CA LYS A 192 -9.91 5.36 -4.90
C LYS A 192 -11.05 5.64 -3.90
N THR A 193 -10.70 5.83 -2.63
CA THR A 193 -11.67 6.07 -1.55
C THR A 193 -12.41 7.38 -1.73
N ASP A 194 -11.71 8.41 -2.22
CA ASP A 194 -12.28 9.68 -2.65
C ASP A 194 -13.47 9.51 -3.60
N SER A 195 -13.28 8.76 -4.69
CA SER A 195 -14.31 8.49 -5.68
C SER A 195 -15.46 7.68 -5.08
N ALA A 196 -15.15 6.70 -4.24
CA ALA A 196 -16.16 5.88 -3.57
C ALA A 196 -17.03 6.69 -2.60
N ILE A 197 -16.42 7.62 -1.83
CA ILE A 197 -17.13 8.52 -0.92
C ILE A 197 -18.03 9.48 -1.71
N VAL A 198 -17.51 10.06 -2.81
CA VAL A 198 -18.29 10.95 -3.68
C VAL A 198 -19.50 10.22 -4.27
N ASN A 199 -19.29 9.01 -4.80
CA ASN A 199 -20.38 8.20 -5.38
C ASN A 199 -21.43 7.83 -4.33
N LEU A 200 -21.03 7.42 -3.12
CA LEU A 200 -21.98 7.12 -2.04
C LEU A 200 -22.86 8.34 -1.70
N ARG A 201 -22.29 9.53 -1.68
CA ARG A 201 -23.03 10.77 -1.42
C ARG A 201 -23.91 11.19 -2.59
N PHE A 202 -23.49 10.89 -3.82
CA PHE A 202 -24.31 11.11 -5.00
C PHE A 202 -25.56 10.22 -4.99
N ASP A 203 -25.38 8.93 -4.68
CA ASP A 203 -26.48 7.97 -4.59
C ASP A 203 -27.40 8.22 -3.38
N ASN A 204 -26.92 8.93 -2.35
CA ASN A 204 -27.63 9.20 -1.12
C ASN A 204 -27.60 10.71 -0.79
N PRO A 205 -28.44 11.54 -1.44
CA PRO A 205 -28.48 12.97 -1.21
C PRO A 205 -28.68 13.32 0.27
N GLY A 206 -27.84 14.21 0.80
CA GLY A 206 -27.85 14.60 2.21
C GLY A 206 -26.95 13.76 3.12
N MET A 207 -26.34 12.68 2.62
CA MET A 207 -25.35 11.91 3.38
C MET A 207 -24.11 12.75 3.70
N SER A 208 -23.72 12.76 4.98
CA SER A 208 -22.49 13.41 5.45
C SER A 208 -21.25 12.67 4.94
N ILE A 209 -20.11 13.37 4.84
CA ILE A 209 -18.83 12.74 4.46
C ILE A 209 -18.45 11.64 5.45
N GLU A 210 -18.59 11.88 6.75
CA GLU A 210 -18.24 10.90 7.78
C GLU A 210 -19.12 9.64 7.73
N THR A 211 -20.43 9.81 7.47
CA THR A 211 -21.33 8.67 7.24
C THR A 211 -20.93 7.88 5.99
N ALA A 212 -20.53 8.56 4.92
CA ALA A 212 -20.08 7.90 3.70
C ALA A 212 -18.75 7.14 3.90
N LYS A 213 -17.80 7.70 4.64
CA LYS A 213 -16.55 7.04 5.04
C LYS A 213 -16.82 5.77 5.85
N GLN A 214 -17.68 5.88 6.87
CA GLN A 214 -18.05 4.75 7.72
C GLN A 214 -18.76 3.66 6.91
N THR A 215 -19.71 4.04 6.06
CA THR A 215 -20.44 3.12 5.18
C THR A 215 -19.49 2.39 4.22
N LEU A 216 -18.52 3.10 3.65
CA LEU A 216 -17.49 2.50 2.80
C LEU A 216 -16.67 1.47 3.58
N ARG A 217 -16.23 1.83 4.80
CA ARG A 217 -15.43 0.97 5.67
C ARG A 217 -16.16 -0.33 6.00
N GLU A 218 -17.41 -0.21 6.46
CA GLU A 218 -18.25 -1.36 6.80
C GLU A 218 -18.48 -2.29 5.62
N LYS A 219 -18.84 -1.74 4.45
CA LYS A 219 -19.08 -2.53 3.24
C LYS A 219 -17.84 -3.29 2.78
N VAL A 220 -16.67 -2.66 2.82
CA VAL A 220 -15.41 -3.30 2.41
C VAL A 220 -14.97 -4.33 3.44
N ILE A 221 -15.02 -4.01 4.73
CA ILE A 221 -14.67 -4.97 5.79
C ILE A 221 -15.57 -6.20 5.68
N ALA A 222 -16.90 -6.05 5.57
CA ALA A 222 -17.81 -7.17 5.39
C ALA A 222 -17.48 -8.01 4.14
N SER A 223 -17.05 -7.36 3.05
CA SER A 223 -16.58 -8.07 1.85
C SER A 223 -15.28 -8.83 2.08
N VAL A 224 -14.36 -8.32 2.90
CA VAL A 224 -13.08 -8.97 3.20
C VAL A 224 -13.29 -10.15 4.16
N THR A 225 -14.08 -9.93 5.21
CA THR A 225 -14.34 -10.94 6.25
C THR A 225 -15.09 -12.16 5.73
N SER A 226 -16.02 -11.97 4.79
CA SER A 226 -16.80 -13.06 4.19
C SER A 226 -16.01 -13.95 3.24
N ASN A 227 -14.88 -13.47 2.71
CA ASN A 227 -14.11 -14.18 1.67
C ASN A 227 -12.76 -14.72 2.17
N ILE A 228 -12.36 -14.44 3.41
CA ILE A 228 -11.07 -14.87 3.97
C ILE A 228 -11.27 -15.53 5.33
N THR A 229 -10.70 -16.72 5.55
CA THR A 229 -10.92 -17.52 6.77
C THR A 229 -10.09 -17.08 7.99
N ASN A 230 -9.07 -16.21 7.82
CA ASN A 230 -8.19 -15.73 8.89
C ASN A 230 -8.20 -14.19 9.01
N VAL A 231 -9.39 -13.65 9.25
CA VAL A 231 -9.73 -12.22 9.09
C VAL A 231 -9.00 -11.28 10.05
N GLN A 232 -8.84 -11.68 11.32
CA GLN A 232 -8.42 -10.76 12.39
C GLN A 232 -7.01 -10.19 12.20
N GLU A 233 -6.10 -10.93 11.57
CA GLU A 233 -4.76 -10.44 11.25
C GLU A 233 -4.70 -9.60 9.96
N LEU A 234 -5.65 -9.79 9.04
CA LEU A 234 -5.70 -9.09 7.77
C LEU A 234 -6.46 -7.76 7.87
N GLU A 235 -7.45 -7.64 8.76
CA GLU A 235 -8.11 -6.37 9.06
C GLU A 235 -7.12 -5.32 9.55
N LYS A 236 -6.13 -5.72 10.36
CA LYS A 236 -5.05 -4.83 10.82
C LYS A 236 -4.09 -4.38 9.71
N LYS A 237 -4.21 -4.99 8.53
CA LYS A 237 -3.38 -4.72 7.35
C LYS A 237 -4.23 -4.15 6.18
N LEU A 238 -5.47 -3.73 6.45
CA LEU A 238 -6.35 -3.12 5.46
C LEU A 238 -6.38 -1.60 5.63
N TYR A 239 -6.02 -0.88 4.56
CA TYR A 239 -5.96 0.57 4.53
C TYR A 239 -6.84 1.13 3.40
N PHE A 240 -7.55 2.21 3.71
CA PHE A 240 -8.39 2.96 2.79
C PHE A 240 -7.62 4.21 2.34
N VAL A 241 -7.31 4.32 1.05
CA VAL A 241 -6.37 5.33 0.53
C VAL A 241 -6.88 5.99 -0.76
N SER A 242 -6.78 7.32 -0.82
CA SER A 242 -6.83 8.09 -2.06
C SER A 242 -5.42 8.55 -2.45
N ALA A 243 -4.95 8.05 -3.60
CA ALA A 243 -3.70 8.52 -4.20
C ALA A 243 -3.76 10.01 -4.56
N HIS A 244 -4.92 10.49 -5.00
CA HIS A 244 -5.13 11.90 -5.32
C HIS A 244 -5.11 12.79 -4.09
N TRP A 245 -5.55 12.30 -2.94
CA TRP A 245 -5.43 13.02 -1.69
C TRP A 245 -3.95 13.22 -1.32
N ILE A 246 -3.15 12.14 -1.36
CA ILE A 246 -1.70 12.20 -1.09
C ILE A 246 -1.01 13.17 -2.07
N GLN A 247 -1.25 13.01 -3.37
CA GLN A 247 -0.67 13.85 -4.42
C GLN A 247 -1.11 15.31 -4.33
N GLY A 248 -2.39 15.55 -4.00
CA GLY A 248 -2.97 16.87 -3.81
C GLY A 248 -2.27 17.62 -2.70
N LYS A 249 -1.94 16.95 -1.58
CA LYS A 249 -1.21 17.57 -0.47
C LYS A 249 0.28 17.80 -0.78
N LEU A 250 0.89 16.95 -1.61
CA LEU A 250 2.27 17.12 -2.05
C LEU A 250 2.50 18.32 -2.98
N LYS A 251 1.48 18.76 -3.74
CA LYS A 251 1.57 19.95 -4.63
C LYS A 251 1.87 21.26 -3.90
N HIS A 252 1.72 21.36 -2.58
CA HIS A 252 1.69 22.65 -1.88
C HIS A 252 3.03 23.17 -1.34
N ARG A 253 4.18 22.65 -1.82
CA ARG A 253 5.48 23.32 -1.61
C ARG A 253 5.64 24.64 -2.39
N GLY A 254 4.66 25.07 -3.18
CA GLY A 254 4.58 26.41 -3.76
C GLY A 254 3.22 26.73 -4.39
N ALA A 255 2.46 27.63 -3.76
CA ALA A 255 1.32 28.40 -4.30
C ALA A 255 0.24 27.66 -5.13
N PHE A 256 -0.82 27.16 -4.47
CA PHE A 256 -2.25 27.29 -4.85
C PHE A 256 -3.08 26.44 -3.87
N SER A 257 -4.30 26.82 -3.53
CA SER A 257 -5.17 26.11 -2.57
C SER A 257 -5.72 24.78 -3.11
N VAL A 258 -5.68 23.68 -2.33
CA VAL A 258 -6.53 22.49 -2.56
C VAL A 258 -7.97 22.98 -2.71
N GLN A 259 -8.70 22.55 -3.73
CA GLN A 259 -10.16 22.70 -3.69
C GLN A 259 -10.64 21.94 -2.44
N ARG A 260 -11.31 22.63 -1.51
CA ARG A 260 -11.80 22.07 -0.24
C ARG A 260 -12.46 20.66 -0.33
N PRO A 261 -13.12 20.22 -1.43
CA PRO A 261 -13.73 18.89 -1.50
C PRO A 261 -12.77 17.72 -1.31
N ILE A 262 -11.48 17.83 -1.66
CA ILE A 262 -10.55 16.70 -1.54
C ILE A 262 -10.01 16.58 -0.12
N ALA A 263 -9.76 17.69 0.58
CA ALA A 263 -9.12 17.66 1.91
C ALA A 263 -9.89 16.80 2.92
N ASP A 264 -11.22 16.84 2.87
CA ASP A 264 -12.11 16.12 3.79
C ASP A 264 -12.25 14.62 3.44
N LEU A 265 -11.70 14.15 2.32
CA LEU A 265 -11.82 12.76 1.86
C LEU A 265 -10.72 11.84 2.38
N GLN A 266 -9.83 12.35 3.25
CA GLN A 266 -8.82 11.54 3.92
C GLN A 266 -9.47 10.35 4.64
N MET A 267 -8.80 9.21 4.55
CA MET A 267 -9.07 7.98 5.27
C MET A 267 -7.82 7.56 6.05
N ASP A 268 -7.09 6.53 5.59
CA ASP A 268 -5.99 5.91 6.33
C ASP A 268 -4.61 6.24 5.75
N GLU A 269 -4.48 7.27 4.89
CA GLU A 269 -3.25 7.55 4.13
C GLU A 269 -2.00 7.66 5.01
N VAL A 270 -2.10 8.39 6.13
CA VAL A 270 -0.97 8.56 7.07
C VAL A 270 -0.61 7.23 7.73
N SER A 271 -1.60 6.50 8.26
CA SER A 271 -1.39 5.21 8.92
C SER A 271 -0.87 4.14 7.97
N PHE A 272 -1.23 4.20 6.69
CA PHE A 272 -0.70 3.33 5.64
C PHE A 272 0.79 3.57 5.41
N LEU A 273 1.23 4.83 5.30
CA LEU A 273 2.65 5.16 5.14
C LEU A 273 3.46 4.80 6.40
N ASP A 274 2.90 5.06 7.59
CA ASP A 274 3.51 4.66 8.86
C ASP A 274 3.65 3.14 8.97
N PHE A 275 2.69 2.36 8.47
CA PHE A 275 2.77 0.89 8.45
C PHE A 275 3.92 0.39 7.58
N ILE A 276 4.10 0.95 6.38
CA ILE A 276 5.23 0.57 5.51
C ILE A 276 6.55 0.93 6.20
N THR A 277 6.62 2.10 6.83
CA THR A 277 7.77 2.56 7.62
C THR A 277 8.07 1.62 8.80
N ALA A 278 7.05 1.21 9.55
CA ALA A 278 7.22 0.32 10.69
C ALA A 278 7.66 -1.08 10.25
N THR A 279 7.07 -1.61 9.18
CA THR A 279 7.42 -2.95 8.66
C THR A 279 8.85 -3.02 8.15
N THR A 280 9.32 -1.95 7.49
CA THR A 280 10.72 -1.83 7.03
C THR A 280 11.67 -1.67 8.22
N SER A 281 11.26 -0.94 9.26
CA SER A 281 12.07 -0.74 10.46
C SER A 281 12.16 -2.00 11.35
N ALA A 282 11.08 -2.75 11.54
CA ALA A 282 11.05 -3.94 12.41
C ALA A 282 12.03 -5.04 11.93
N ARG A 283 12.17 -5.20 10.62
CA ARG A 283 13.14 -6.11 10.00
C ARG A 283 14.60 -5.67 10.15
N ARG A 284 14.87 -4.55 10.83
CA ARG A 284 16.20 -4.15 11.35
C ARG A 284 16.38 -4.39 12.85
N ILE A 285 15.33 -4.75 13.58
CA ILE A 285 15.36 -4.88 15.05
C ILE A 285 15.26 -6.36 15.48
N GLU A 286 14.75 -7.27 14.63
CA GLU A 286 14.62 -8.71 14.91
C GLU A 286 15.96 -9.49 15.08
N THR A 287 17.04 -8.86 15.57
CA THR A 287 18.34 -9.48 15.82
C THR A 287 18.76 -9.52 17.28
N ASP A 288 17.86 -9.61 18.27
CA ASP A 288 18.35 -9.65 19.68
C ASP A 288 17.70 -10.63 20.66
N ASP A 289 16.84 -11.56 20.26
CA ASP A 289 16.40 -12.62 21.19
C ASP A 289 16.21 -13.98 20.49
N GLY A 290 17.29 -14.77 20.40
CA GLY A 290 17.20 -16.21 20.15
C GLY A 290 18.34 -16.87 19.36
N VAL A 291 19.57 -16.87 19.90
CA VAL A 291 20.74 -17.67 19.42
C VAL A 291 20.62 -19.10 20.03
N PRO A 292 21.07 -20.25 19.44
CA PRO A 292 22.29 -20.41 18.64
C PRO A 292 22.23 -21.34 17.40
N GLY A 293 22.90 -20.91 16.33
CA GLY A 293 23.32 -21.76 15.21
C GLY A 293 24.72 -21.39 14.75
N SER A 294 25.73 -22.03 15.33
CA SER A 294 27.13 -22.00 14.90
C SER A 294 27.26 -22.30 13.41
N TYR A 295 27.93 -21.45 12.65
CA TYR A 295 28.42 -21.80 11.32
C TYR A 295 29.56 -22.81 11.46
N PRO A 296 29.47 -24.02 10.86
CA PRO A 296 30.62 -24.87 10.69
C PRO A 296 31.36 -24.46 9.40
N GLY A 297 32.63 -24.05 9.53
CA GLY A 297 33.68 -24.37 8.56
C GLY A 297 33.88 -23.44 7.35
N SER A 298 34.84 -22.51 7.50
CA SER A 298 35.81 -22.07 6.47
C SER A 298 36.77 -21.12 7.20
N VAL A 299 38.04 -21.41 7.49
CA VAL A 299 39.07 -22.30 6.93
C VAL A 299 39.88 -22.88 8.10
#